data_AF-A0A7X3R5H5-F1
#
_entry.id   AF-A0A7X3R5H5-F1
#
_cell.length_a   1.000
_cell.length_b   1.000
_cell.length_c   1.000
_cell.angle_alpha   90.00
_cell.angle_beta   90.00
_cell.angle_gamma   90.00
#
_symmetry.space_group_name_H-M   'P 1'
#
loop_
_entity.id
_entity.type
_entity.pdbx_description
1 polymer ?
#
loop_
_entity_poly.entity_id
_entity_poly.type
_entity_poly.pdbx_seq_one_letter_code
_entity_poly.pdbx_strand_id
1 'polypeptide(L)' 'MTLPRPRTEDFGARLSFDRGSPGRRAVDVPAWGGDERPLPDTHLLRDSLRLPEMSQGELVRYYTALS' A
#
# COMPACT_ATOMS: atom_id res chain seq x y z
N MET A 1 -5.33 7.21 38.12
CA MET A 1 -5.85 6.48 36.95
C MET A 1 -4.72 6.30 35.96
N THR A 2 -4.22 5.07 35.79
CA THR A 2 -3.14 4.77 34.84
C THR A 2 -3.79 4.43 33.50
N LEU A 3 -3.49 5.19 32.44
CA LEU A 3 -3.97 4.88 31.10
C LEU A 3 -3.39 3.52 30.65
N PRO A 4 -4.17 2.66 30.00
CA PRO A 4 -3.65 1.40 29.47
C PRO A 4 -2.54 1.70 28.46
N ARG A 5 -1.41 0.99 28.59
CA ARG A 5 -0.35 1.04 27.57
C ARG A 5 -0.96 0.66 26.21
N PRO A 6 -0.64 1.39 25.13
CA PRO A 6 -1.06 0.98 23.80
C PRO A 6 -0.54 -0.44 23.55
N ARG A 7 -1.38 -1.28 22.95
CA ARG A 7 -0.94 -2.61 22.49
C ARG A 7 0.17 -2.39 21.48
N THR A 8 1.39 -2.84 21.81
CA THR A 8 2.47 -2.92 20.83
C THR A 8 2.13 -4.04 19.88
N GLU A 9 1.63 -3.68 18.70
CA GLU A 9 1.43 -4.64 17.63
C GLU A 9 2.80 -5.09 17.12
N ASP A 10 3.01 -6.40 16.98
CA ASP A 10 4.21 -6.92 16.32
C ASP A 10 4.07 -6.72 14.81
N PHE A 11 4.55 -5.56 14.34
CA PHE A 11 4.42 -5.18 12.94
C PHE A 11 5.18 -6.14 12.01
N GLY A 12 6.30 -6.72 12.48
CA GLY A 12 7.11 -7.68 11.73
C GLY A 12 6.50 -9.07 11.59
N ALA A 13 5.50 -9.42 12.41
CA ALA A 13 4.86 -10.74 12.37
C ALA A 13 4.01 -11.02 11.12
N ARG A 14 3.65 -9.99 10.33
CA ARG A 14 2.82 -10.13 9.12
C ARG A 14 3.32 -9.22 8.01
N LEU A 15 3.41 -9.73 6.78
CA LEU A 15 3.83 -8.95 5.62
C LEU A 15 2.78 -7.89 5.26
N SER A 16 3.19 -6.81 4.59
CA SER A 16 2.27 -5.78 4.08
C SER A 16 1.16 -6.37 3.19
N PHE A 17 1.47 -7.41 2.43
CA PHE A 17 0.50 -8.16 1.60
C PHE A 17 -0.57 -8.87 2.43
N ASP A 18 -0.26 -9.31 3.65
CA ASP A 18 -1.22 -9.96 4.55
C ASP A 18 -2.09 -8.96 5.29
N ARG A 19 -1.66 -7.70 5.35
CA ARG A 19 -2.35 -6.59 6.02
C ARG A 19 -3.27 -5.80 5.07
N GLY A 20 -3.14 -6.00 3.76
CA GLY A 20 -3.93 -5.31 2.76
C GLY A 20 -5.41 -5.70 2.77
N SER A 21 -6.25 -4.84 2.22
CA SER A 21 -7.69 -5.05 2.03
C SER A 21 -8.09 -4.64 0.62
N PRO A 22 -8.83 -5.45 -0.15
CA PRO A 22 -9.25 -5.11 -1.50
C PRO A 22 -9.94 -3.73 -1.60
N GLY A 23 -9.58 -2.98 -2.64
CA GLY A 23 -10.04 -1.63 -2.93
C GLY A 23 -9.36 -0.53 -2.12
N ARG A 24 -8.52 -0.84 -1.13
CA ARG A 24 -7.92 0.18 -0.26
C ARG A 24 -6.75 0.86 -0.95
N ARG A 25 -6.76 2.19 -0.91
CA ARG A 25 -5.76 3.05 -1.56
C ARG A 25 -5.01 3.89 -0.54
N ALA A 26 -3.70 4.01 -0.74
CA ALA A 26 -2.85 4.86 0.08
C ALA A 26 -2.92 6.32 -0.37
N VAL A 27 -2.94 6.54 -1.67
CA VAL A 27 -2.94 7.86 -2.28
C VAL A 27 -3.86 7.84 -3.49
N ASP A 28 -4.46 9.00 -3.79
CA ASP A 28 -5.10 9.23 -5.07
C ASP A 28 -4.03 9.62 -6.08
N VAL A 29 -3.95 8.88 -7.18
CA VAL A 29 -3.05 9.21 -8.29
C VAL A 29 -3.69 10.33 -9.09
N PRO A 30 -3.00 11.47 -9.28
CA PRO A 30 -3.55 12.58 -10.06
C PRO A 30 -3.77 12.15 -11.51
N ALA A 31 -4.80 12.71 -12.15
CA ALA A 31 -5.04 12.50 -13.56
C ALA A 31 -3.87 13.05 -14.40
N TRP A 32 -3.43 12.28 -15.40
CA TRP A 32 -2.49 12.76 -16.41
C TRP A 32 -3.21 13.68 -17.39
N GLY A 33 -2.61 14.82 -17.73
CA GLY A 33 -3.21 15.82 -18.63
C GLY A 33 -2.38 16.16 -19.86
N GLY A 34 -1.28 15.44 -20.12
CA GLY A 34 -0.45 15.64 -21.31
C GLY A 34 -0.87 14.73 -22.47
N ASP A 35 -0.11 14.78 -23.56
CA ASP A 35 -0.34 13.91 -24.72
C ASP A 35 -0.21 12.43 -24.33
N GLU A 36 -1.12 11.61 -24.87
CA GLU A 36 -1.02 10.16 -24.73
C GLU A 36 0.18 9.63 -25.53
N ARG A 37 0.90 8.68 -24.93
CA ARG A 37 1.98 7.94 -25.60
C ARG A 37 1.53 6.50 -25.80
N PRO A 38 1.87 5.86 -26.94
CA PRO A 38 1.56 4.45 -27.13
C PRO A 38 2.26 3.63 -26.05
N LEU A 39 1.52 2.71 -25.45
CA LEU A 39 2.09 1.72 -24.55
C LEU A 39 3.00 0.76 -25.33
N PRO A 40 3.94 0.09 -24.64
CA PRO A 40 4.63 -1.07 -25.20
C PRO A 40 3.66 -2.14 -25.71
N ASP A 41 4.17 -3.05 -26.53
CA ASP A 41 3.41 -4.21 -27.00
C ASP A 41 2.79 -4.97 -25.82
N THR A 42 1.53 -5.38 -25.97
CA THR A 42 0.72 -6.05 -24.93
C THR A 42 1.39 -7.26 -24.28
N HIS A 43 2.23 -8.02 -25.00
CA HIS A 43 2.94 -9.16 -24.41
C HIS A 43 4.02 -8.75 -23.39
N LEU A 44 4.42 -7.47 -23.37
CA LEU A 44 5.33 -6.90 -22.37
C LEU A 44 4.58 -6.30 -21.18
N LEU A 45 3.25 -6.13 -21.29
CA LEU A 45 2.42 -5.56 -20.23
C LEU A 45 1.98 -6.66 -19.26
N ARG A 46 1.78 -6.27 -18.01
CA ARG A 46 1.23 -7.17 -16.99
C ARG A 46 -0.29 -7.05 -17.00
N ASP A 47 -0.99 -8.17 -17.11
CA ASP A 47 -2.46 -8.20 -17.05
C ASP A 47 -3.00 -7.92 -15.64
N SER A 48 -2.22 -8.26 -14.62
CA SER A 48 -2.56 -7.99 -13.22
C SER A 48 -1.31 -7.73 -12.40
N LEU A 49 -1.48 -6.94 -11.33
CA LEU A 49 -0.41 -6.63 -10.41
C LEU A 49 -0.92 -6.84 -8.98
N ARG A 50 -0.34 -7.83 -8.29
CA ARG A 50 -0.60 -8.02 -6.86
C ARG A 50 0.22 -7.00 -6.10
N LEU A 51 -0.44 -5.98 -5.54
CA LEU A 51 0.16 -5.00 -4.63
C LEU A 51 -0.56 -5.03 -3.28
N PRO A 52 0.10 -4.63 -2.18
CA PRO A 52 -0.57 -4.45 -0.90
C PRO A 52 -1.51 -3.24 -0.96
N GLU A 53 -2.80 -3.50 -0.81
CA GLU A 53 -3.85 -2.48 -0.80
C GLU A 53 -4.03 -1.94 0.64
N MET A 54 -3.29 -0.88 0.96
CA MET A 54 -3.22 -0.29 2.32
C MET A 54 -3.54 1.20 2.29
N SER A 55 -4.02 1.75 3.41
CA SER A 55 -4.17 3.21 3.55
C SER A 55 -2.83 3.88 3.85
N GLN A 56 -2.71 5.19 3.62
CA GLN A 56 -1.47 5.91 3.87
C GLN A 56 -0.98 5.75 5.31
N GLY A 57 -1.89 5.88 6.28
CA GLY A 57 -1.53 5.77 7.69
C GLY A 57 -1.07 4.37 8.08
N GLU A 58 -1.64 3.32 7.48
CA GLU A 58 -1.16 1.94 7.69
C GLU A 58 0.22 1.72 7.10
N LEU A 59 0.46 2.25 5.90
CA LEU A 59 1.75 2.17 5.23
C LEU A 59 2.83 2.86 6.07
N VAL A 60 2.58 4.08 6.55
CA VAL A 60 3.51 4.82 7.43
C VAL A 60 3.77 4.02 8.71
N ARG A 61 2.73 3.61 9.44
CA ARG A 61 2.90 2.84 10.68
C ARG A 61 3.70 1.56 10.47
N TYR A 62 3.41 0.83 9.38
CA TYR A 62 4.09 -0.42 9.06
C TYR A 62 5.58 -0.20 8.80
N TYR A 63 5.95 0.72 7.89
CA TYR A 63 7.35 0.93 7.56
C TYR A 63 8.14 1.65 8.66
N THR A 64 7.49 2.53 9.44
CA THR A 64 8.12 3.13 10.63
C THR A 64 8.45 2.08 11.68
N ALA A 65 7.59 1.08 11.89
CA ALA A 65 7.83 0.02 12.87
C ALA A 65 8.88 -1.02 12.42
N LEU A 66 9.22 -1.07 11.12
CA LEU A 66 10.24 -1.96 10.56
C LEU A 66 11.64 -1.32 10.46
N SER A 67 11.75 0.01 10.67
CA SER A 67 13.00 0.76 10.57
C SER A 67 13.71 0.85 11.91
#